data_AF-A0A9E7ND60-F1
#
_entry.id   AF-A0A9E7ND60-F1
#
_cell.length_a   1.000
_cell.length_b   1.000
_cell.length_c   1.000
_cell.angle_alpha   90.00
_cell.angle_beta   90.00
_cell.angle_gamma   90.00
#
_symmetry.space_group_name_H-M   'P 1'
#
loop_
_entity.id
_entity.type
_entity.pdbx_description
1 polymer ?
#
loop_
_entity_poly.entity_id
_entity_poly.type
_entity_poly.pdbx_seq_one_letter_code
_entity_poly.pdbx_strand_id
1 'polypeptide(L)'
;MSRCHVCHEPLDLPNDCNYCGEYYCSEHRLPENHNCPNLDQVHTLGPEFRETTAQPANEGSAFTPVRIGVGILVLAILATLIVLFL
;
A
#
# COMPACT_ATOMS: atom_id res chain seq x y z
N MET A 1 -36.72 3.91 -17.25
CA MET A 1 -35.66 4.93 -17.29
C MET A 1 -35.24 5.22 -15.86
N SER A 2 -33.96 5.02 -15.55
CA SER A 2 -33.36 5.49 -14.30
C SER A 2 -33.26 7.01 -14.31
N ARG A 3 -33.27 7.64 -13.13
CA ARG A 3 -33.13 9.09 -12.97
C ARG A 3 -31.91 9.36 -12.08
N CYS A 4 -31.27 10.50 -12.28
CA CYS A 4 -30.17 10.92 -11.42
C CYS A 4 -30.67 11.14 -9.99
N HIS A 5 -29.99 10.59 -8.98
CA HIS A 5 -30.35 10.80 -7.57
C HIS A 5 -30.19 12.27 -7.12
N VAL A 6 -29.36 13.07 -7.82
CA VAL A 6 -29.12 14.48 -7.48
C VAL A 6 -30.08 15.43 -8.21
N CYS A 7 -30.09 15.41 -9.55
CA CYS A 7 -30.87 16.36 -10.35
C CYS A 7 -32.21 15.81 -10.86
N HIS A 8 -32.51 14.54 -10.63
CA HIS A 8 -33.71 13.84 -11.12
C HIS A 8 -33.92 13.89 -12.63
N GLU A 9 -32.89 14.21 -13.43
CA GLU A 9 -32.98 14.11 -14.87
C GLU A 9 -33.02 12.64 -15.33
N PRO A 10 -33.74 12.34 -16.43
CA PRO A 10 -33.74 11.00 -17.01
C PRO A 10 -32.33 10.65 -17.50
N LEU A 11 -31.89 9.43 -17.19
CA LEU A 11 -30.58 8.93 -17.59
C LEU A 11 -30.71 8.10 -18.87
N ASP A 12 -30.10 8.56 -19.95
CA ASP A 12 -29.90 7.74 -21.16
C ASP A 12 -28.80 6.70 -20.95
N LEU A 13 -27.76 7.07 -20.19
CA LEU A 13 -26.67 6.18 -19.78
C LEU A 13 -26.50 6.26 -18.25
N PRO A 14 -27.12 5.34 -17.49
CA PRO A 14 -26.96 5.31 -16.04
C PRO A 14 -25.55 4.90 -15.66
N ASN A 15 -24.89 5.73 -14.86
CA ASN A 15 -23.62 5.40 -14.22
C ASN A 15 -23.91 5.06 -12.76
N ASP A 16 -23.63 3.85 -12.33
CA ASP A 16 -23.68 3.47 -10.93
C ASP A 16 -22.39 3.88 -10.20
N CYS A 17 -22.54 4.38 -8.99
CA CYS A 17 -21.41 4.67 -8.13
C CYS A 17 -20.99 3.39 -7.39
N ASN A 18 -19.75 2.94 -7.58
CA ASN A 18 -19.20 1.74 -6.92
C ASN A 18 -19.21 1.81 -5.38
N TYR A 19 -19.40 3.00 -4.79
CA TYR A 19 -19.36 3.21 -3.35
C TYR A 19 -20.75 3.22 -2.72
N CYS A 20 -21.74 3.88 -3.32
CA CYS A 20 -23.10 3.99 -2.76
C CYS A 20 -24.17 3.19 -3.54
N GLY A 21 -23.87 2.70 -4.75
CA GLY A 21 -24.78 1.90 -5.57
C GLY A 21 -25.90 2.67 -6.28
N GLU A 22 -25.96 3.99 -6.10
CA GLU A 22 -26.96 4.86 -6.72
C GLU A 22 -26.58 5.27 -8.15
N TYR A 23 -27.58 5.72 -8.94
CA TYR A 23 -27.39 6.13 -10.33
C TYR A 23 -27.28 7.65 -10.50
N TYR A 24 -26.30 8.08 -11.30
CA TYR A 24 -26.00 9.49 -11.53
C TYR A 24 -25.82 9.82 -13.02
N CYS A 25 -26.10 11.07 -13.38
CA CYS A 25 -25.83 11.59 -14.72
C CYS A 25 -24.34 11.92 -14.90
N SER A 26 -23.94 12.21 -16.14
CA SER A 26 -22.55 12.53 -16.48
C SER A 26 -21.95 13.65 -15.62
N GLU A 27 -22.76 14.62 -15.17
CA GLU A 27 -22.30 15.72 -14.33
C GLU A 27 -22.13 15.32 -12.86
N HIS A 28 -22.95 14.38 -12.37
CA HIS A 28 -22.97 13.98 -10.95
C HIS A 28 -22.30 12.61 -10.69
N ARG A 29 -21.70 11.99 -11.71
CA ARG A 29 -21.10 10.64 -11.58
C ARG A 29 -19.87 10.59 -10.67
N LEU A 30 -19.16 11.72 -10.46
CA LEU A 30 -18.00 11.76 -9.57
C LEU A 30 -18.49 11.76 -8.11
N PRO A 31 -17.83 10.99 -7.20
CA PRO A 31 -18.19 10.92 -5.79
C PRO A 31 -18.29 12.27 -5.07
N GLU A 32 -17.43 13.22 -5.44
CA GLU A 32 -17.44 14.60 -4.92
C GLU A 32 -18.65 15.43 -5.41
N ASN A 33 -19.16 15.17 -6.61
CA ASN A 33 -20.26 15.92 -7.20
C ASN A 33 -21.65 15.49 -6.69
N HIS A 34 -21.76 14.32 -6.04
CA HIS A 34 -23.01 13.87 -5.42
C HIS A 34 -22.89 13.66 -3.91
N ASN A 35 -21.80 14.16 -3.30
CA ASN A 35 -21.55 14.06 -1.86
C ASN A 35 -21.68 12.61 -1.35
N CYS A 36 -20.92 11.70 -1.96
CA CYS A 36 -21.02 10.27 -1.70
C CYS A 36 -20.82 9.96 -0.21
N PRO A 37 -21.76 9.26 0.46
CA PRO A 37 -21.68 9.00 1.91
C PRO A 37 -20.49 8.09 2.27
N ASN A 38 -19.99 7.32 1.32
CA ASN A 38 -18.87 6.40 1.50
C ASN A 38 -17.54 6.99 0.99
N LEU A 39 -17.49 8.30 0.67
CA LEU A 39 -16.29 8.96 0.15
C LEU A 39 -15.10 8.88 1.11
N ASP A 40 -15.35 9.06 2.41
CA ASP A 40 -14.31 9.05 3.44
C ASP A 40 -13.71 7.64 3.67
N GLN A 41 -14.44 6.60 3.26
CA GLN A 41 -14.03 5.20 3.35
C GLN A 41 -13.29 4.74 2.09
N VAL A 42 -13.19 5.60 1.07
CA VAL A 42 -12.43 5.32 -0.14
C VAL A 42 -10.94 5.40 0.17
N HIS A 43 -10.39 4.27 0.59
CA HIS A 43 -8.96 4.08 0.59
C HIS A 43 -8.53 3.81 -0.86
N THR A 44 -7.89 4.80 -1.48
CA THR A 44 -7.28 4.70 -2.82
C THR A 44 -6.22 3.59 -2.90
N LEU A 45 -5.77 3.09 -1.75
CA LEU A 45 -4.86 1.98 -1.60
C LEU A 45 -5.56 0.89 -0.79
N GLY A 46 -5.80 -0.27 -1.42
CA GLY A 46 -6.23 -1.48 -0.73
C GLY A 46 -5.23 -1.89 0.37
N PRO A 47 -5.60 -2.80 1.29
CA PRO A 47 -4.74 -3.21 2.41
C PRO A 47 -3.33 -3.63 1.95
N GLU A 48 -3.24 -4.25 0.78
CA GLU A 48 -2.02 -4.67 0.08
C GLU A 48 -0.99 -3.54 -0.15
N PHE A 49 -1.43 -2.27 -0.21
CA PHE A 49 -0.59 -1.11 -0.53
C PHE A 49 -0.40 -0.15 0.66
N ARG A 50 -0.98 -0.46 1.83
CA ARG A 50 -0.88 0.41 3.02
C ARG A 50 0.44 0.25 3.79
N GLU A 51 1.24 -0.77 3.47
CA GLU A 51 2.38 -1.18 4.30
C GLU A 51 3.77 -0.75 3.79
N THR A 52 3.88 0.09 2.75
CA THR A 52 5.20 0.39 2.15
C THR A 52 5.75 1.81 2.37
N THR A 53 5.00 2.77 2.92
CA THR A 53 5.56 4.14 3.03
C THR A 53 5.36 4.85 4.37
N ALA A 54 5.40 4.09 5.46
CA ALA A 54 5.71 4.67 6.77
C ALA A 54 6.93 3.97 7.37
N GLN A 55 8.05 3.96 6.63
CA GLN A 55 9.34 3.72 7.26
C GLN A 55 9.71 4.94 8.12
N PRO A 56 9.91 4.79 9.44
CA PRO A 56 10.51 5.85 10.22
C PRO A 56 11.93 6.08 9.71
N ALA A 57 12.22 7.29 9.25
CA ALA A 57 13.54 7.71 8.81
C ALA A 57 14.52 7.76 10.00
N ASN A 58 14.98 6.60 10.51
CA ASN A 58 16.12 6.47 11.41
C ASN A 58 16.59 5.02 11.63
N GLU A 59 16.54 4.14 10.64
CA GLU A 59 17.25 2.87 10.72
C GLU A 59 18.70 3.02 10.25
N GLY A 60 19.51 3.66 11.12
CA GLY A 60 20.95 3.52 11.07
C GLY A 60 21.27 2.03 11.07
N SER A 61 21.96 1.58 10.02
CA SER A 61 22.34 0.20 9.78
C SER A 61 22.99 -0.41 11.03
N ALA A 62 22.17 -1.15 11.77
CA ALA A 62 22.62 -1.92 12.91
C ALA A 62 23.56 -3.01 12.40
N PHE A 63 24.87 -2.70 12.39
CA PHE A 63 25.91 -3.70 12.38
C PHE A 63 25.74 -4.55 13.63
N THR A 64 24.94 -5.62 13.53
CA THR A 64 24.78 -6.57 14.63
C THR A 64 26.16 -7.19 14.90
N PRO A 65 26.71 -7.07 16.12
CA PRO A 65 28.07 -7.52 16.44
C PRO A 65 28.27 -9.03 16.22
N VAL A 66 27.18 -9.79 16.15
CA VAL A 66 27.15 -11.23 15.89
C VAL A 66 27.74 -11.59 14.52
N ARG A 67 27.46 -10.80 13.47
CA ARG A 67 27.93 -11.09 12.10
C ARG A 67 29.45 -10.94 11.98
N ILE A 68 30.02 -9.97 12.70
CA ILE A 68 31.46 -9.71 12.73
C ILE A 68 32.19 -10.82 13.51
N GLY A 69 31.63 -11.28 14.64
CA GLY A 69 32.22 -12.35 15.45
C GLY A 69 32.33 -13.69 14.73
N VAL A 70 31.28 -14.08 13.98
CA VAL A 70 31.29 -15.35 13.22
C VAL A 70 32.34 -15.33 12.11
N GLY A 71 32.49 -14.20 11.40
CA GLY A 71 33.51 -14.06 10.35
C GLY A 71 34.93 -14.21 10.87
N ILE A 72 35.25 -13.57 11.99
CA ILE A 72 36.58 -13.65 12.62
C ILE A 72 36.88 -15.08 13.10
N LEU A 73 35.89 -15.75 13.71
CA LEU A 73 36.05 -17.12 14.20
C LEU A 73 36.34 -18.10 13.05
N VAL A 74 35.61 -17.99 11.93
CA VAL A 74 35.82 -18.85 10.76
C VAL A 74 37.21 -18.62 10.15
N LEU A 75 37.65 -17.37 10.03
CA LEU A 75 38.99 -17.06 9.50
C LEU A 75 40.11 -17.61 10.39
N ALA A 76 39.97 -17.50 11.72
CA ALA A 76 40.95 -18.04 12.66
C ALA A 76 41.03 -19.57 12.55
N ILE A 77 39.88 -20.27 12.47
CA ILE A 77 39.84 -21.73 12.29
C ILE A 77 40.54 -22.14 10.99
N LEU A 78 40.20 -21.49 9.87
CA LEU A 78 40.83 -21.80 8.57
C LEU A 78 42.35 -21.58 8.59
N ALA A 79 42.82 -20.47 9.17
CA ALA A 79 44.25 -20.19 9.28
C ALA A 79 44.99 -21.24 10.11
N THR A 80 44.42 -21.67 11.24
CA THR A 80 45.02 -22.72 12.08
C THR A 80 45.08 -24.07 11.39
N LEU A 81 44.04 -24.46 10.64
CA LEU A 81 44.04 -25.68 9.86
C LEU A 81 45.11 -25.62 8.76
N ILE A 82 45.19 -24.50 8.03
CA ILE A 82 46.19 -24.32 6.96
C ILE A 82 47.61 -24.49 7.49
N VAL A 83 47.95 -23.93 8.66
CA VAL A 83 49.28 -24.05 9.26
C VAL A 83 49.57 -25.46 9.79
N LEU A 84 48.54 -26.19 10.25
CA LEU A 84 48.70 -27.57 10.75
C LEU A 84 48.89 -28.59 9.62
N PHE A 85 48.35 -28.31 8.43
CA PHE A 85 48.36 -29.20 7.27
C PHE A 85 49.38 -28.81 6.17
N LEU A 86 50.18 -27.76 6.40
CA LEU A 86 51.36 -27.37 5.60
C LEU A 86 52.64 -27.93 6.24
#